data_AF-A0A9D9D691-F1
#
_entry.id   AF-A0A9D9D691-F1
#
_cell.length_a   1.000
_cell.length_b   1.000
_cell.length_c   1.000
_cell.angle_alpha   90.00
_cell.angle_beta   90.00
_cell.angle_gamma   90.00
#
_symmetry.space_group_name_H-M   'P 1'
#
loop_
_entity.id
_entity.type
_entity.pdbx_description
1 polymer ?
#
loop_
_entity_poly.entity_id
_entity_poly.type
_entity_poly.pdbx_seq_one_letter_code
_entity_poly.pdbx_strand_id
1 'polypeptide(L)'
;MSVAVHTDVSEKELKKRNFILTENMWKVVIVITLPLFLFQCLNYVNSVVDTLMCANISQESVSAAASLSQVTNMVSAIGSGLASGGSILIAREIGKKNYNRAHELSCTVFSLIVLI
;
A
#
# COMPACT_ATOMS: atom_id res chain seq x y z
N MET A 1 7.76 2.72 -34.00
CA MET A 1 8.94 2.03 -33.43
C MET A 1 8.62 1.71 -31.98
N SER A 2 8.03 0.52 -31.77
CA SER A 2 7.69 -0.03 -30.46
C SER A 2 8.97 -0.50 -29.77
N VAL A 3 9.22 -0.01 -28.57
CA VAL A 3 10.21 -0.61 -27.68
C VAL A 3 9.54 -1.79 -26.99
N ALA A 4 10.05 -2.96 -27.33
CA ALA A 4 9.77 -4.23 -26.70
C ALA A 4 10.03 -4.15 -25.19
N VAL A 5 9.00 -4.44 -24.40
CA VAL A 5 9.14 -4.88 -23.02
C VAL A 5 8.57 -6.31 -23.00
N HIS A 6 9.45 -7.27 -23.27
CA HIS A 6 9.20 -8.65 -22.91
C HIS A 6 9.35 -8.78 -21.39
N THR A 7 8.25 -8.68 -20.68
CA THR A 7 8.04 -9.40 -19.44
C THR A 7 6.66 -10.03 -19.54
N ASP A 8 6.68 -11.35 -19.70
CA ASP A 8 5.58 -12.31 -19.59
C ASP A 8 4.35 -11.77 -18.84
N VAL A 9 3.44 -11.10 -19.55
CA VAL A 9 2.13 -10.75 -18.98
C VAL A 9 1.27 -12.01 -19.11
N SER A 10 1.36 -12.84 -18.08
CA SER A 10 0.54 -14.04 -17.88
C SER A 10 -0.89 -13.80 -18.37
N GLU A 11 -1.42 -14.71 -19.20
CA GLU A 11 -2.77 -14.66 -19.79
C GLU A 11 -3.91 -14.36 -18.77
N LYS A 12 -3.65 -14.60 -17.48
CA LYS A 12 -4.51 -14.23 -16.34
C LYS A 12 -4.72 -12.72 -16.18
N GLU A 13 -3.70 -11.91 -16.44
CA GLU A 13 -3.75 -10.44 -16.34
C GLU A 13 -4.50 -9.82 -17.53
N LEU A 14 -4.47 -10.46 -18.71
CA LEU A 14 -5.26 -10.06 -19.88
C LEU A 14 -6.76 -10.38 -19.71
N LYS A 15 -7.08 -11.52 -19.08
CA LYS A 15 -8.47 -11.86 -18.69
C LYS A 15 -9.02 -10.96 -17.58
N LYS A 16 -8.22 -10.61 -16.55
CA LYS A 16 -8.60 -9.61 -15.54
C LYS A 16 -8.85 -8.23 -16.17
N ARG A 17 -7.98 -7.79 -17.09
CA ARG A 17 -8.14 -6.52 -17.82
C ARG A 17 -9.39 -6.52 -18.71
N ASN A 18 -9.67 -7.59 -19.44
CA ASN A 18 -10.90 -7.69 -20.24
C ASN A 18 -12.18 -7.81 -19.37
N PHE A 19 -12.11 -8.46 -18.20
CA PHE A 19 -13.24 -8.52 -17.25
C PHE A 19 -13.57 -7.14 -16.64
N ILE A 20 -12.55 -6.29 -16.43
CA ILE A 20 -12.72 -4.89 -16.00
C ILE A 20 -13.32 -4.01 -17.12
N LEU A 21 -13.08 -4.34 -18.39
CA LEU A 21 -13.43 -3.49 -19.54
C LEU A 21 -14.75 -3.86 -20.24
N THR A 22 -15.32 -5.06 -20.06
CA THR A 22 -16.47 -5.53 -20.88
C THR A 22 -17.75 -5.85 -20.08
N GLU A 23 -17.72 -5.93 -18.75
CA GLU A 23 -18.95 -6.12 -17.92
C GLU A 23 -19.28 -4.90 -17.05
N ASN A 24 -20.57 -4.80 -16.68
CA ASN A 24 -21.19 -3.73 -15.90
C ASN A 24 -20.29 -3.28 -14.73
N MET A 25 -19.79 -2.03 -14.74
CA MET A 25 -18.79 -1.51 -13.77
C MET A 25 -19.12 -1.83 -12.31
N TRP A 26 -20.40 -1.88 -11.97
CA TRP A 26 -20.88 -2.24 -10.63
C TRP A 26 -20.47 -3.64 -10.16
N LYS A 27 -20.46 -4.65 -11.03
CA LYS A 27 -20.02 -6.02 -10.66
C LYS A 27 -18.52 -6.08 -10.41
N VAL A 28 -17.72 -5.39 -11.23
CA VAL A 28 -16.26 -5.36 -11.10
C VAL A 28 -15.87 -4.66 -9.79
N VAL A 29 -16.52 -3.55 -9.47
CA VAL A 29 -16.33 -2.85 -8.18
C VAL A 29 -16.68 -3.78 -7.03
N ILE A 30 -17.84 -4.44 -7.04
CA ILE A 30 -18.25 -5.33 -5.94
C ILE A 30 -17.29 -6.52 -5.79
N VAL A 31 -16.85 -7.15 -6.87
CA VAL A 31 -15.96 -8.33 -6.82
C VAL A 31 -14.56 -7.97 -6.31
N ILE A 32 -14.05 -6.77 -6.59
CA ILE A 32 -12.75 -6.31 -6.09
C ILE A 32 -12.88 -5.77 -4.65
N THR A 33 -13.97 -5.07 -4.35
CA THR A 33 -14.21 -4.51 -3.02
C THR A 33 -14.55 -5.59 -1.99
N LEU A 34 -15.19 -6.71 -2.37
CA LEU A 34 -15.52 -7.80 -1.44
C LEU A 34 -14.28 -8.38 -0.70
N PRO A 35 -13.20 -8.81 -1.38
CA PRO A 35 -11.99 -9.29 -0.70
C PRO A 35 -11.26 -8.17 0.05
N LEU A 36 -11.25 -6.94 -0.47
CA LEU A 36 -10.65 -5.77 0.21
C LEU A 36 -11.40 -5.43 1.50
N PHE A 37 -12.72 -5.46 1.47
CA PHE A 37 -13.57 -5.22 2.64
C PHE A 37 -13.34 -6.28 3.71
N LEU A 38 -13.30 -7.55 3.32
CA LEU A 38 -13.00 -8.65 4.23
C LEU A 38 -11.60 -8.48 4.87
N PHE A 39 -10.60 -8.11 4.08
CA PHE A 39 -9.26 -7.81 4.57
C PHE A 39 -9.25 -6.64 5.57
N GLN A 40 -10.00 -5.57 5.29
CA GLN A 40 -10.08 -4.41 6.17
C GLN A 40 -10.83 -4.73 7.48
N CYS A 41 -11.86 -5.57 7.42
CA CYS A 41 -12.55 -6.09 8.60
C CYS A 41 -11.61 -6.88 9.51
N LEU A 42 -10.77 -7.75 8.95
CA LEU A 42 -9.79 -8.52 9.72
C LEU A 42 -8.75 -7.62 10.39
N ASN A 43 -8.24 -6.61 9.67
CA ASN A 43 -7.32 -5.63 10.25
C ASN A 43 -7.96 -4.88 11.42
N TYR A 44 -9.22 -4.46 11.27
CA TYR A 44 -9.93 -3.75 12.34
C TYR A 44 -10.18 -4.64 13.56
N VAL A 45 -10.55 -5.91 13.36
CA VAL A 45 -10.71 -6.88 14.45
C VAL A 45 -9.39 -7.07 15.19
N ASN A 46 -8.26 -7.19 14.49
CA ASN A 46 -6.95 -7.27 15.12
C ASN A 46 -6.66 -6.03 15.99
N SER A 47 -6.90 -4.81 15.48
CA SER A 47 -6.71 -3.59 16.28
C SER A 47 -7.59 -3.55 17.54
N VAL A 48 -8.84 -4.04 17.47
CA VAL A 48 -9.74 -4.12 18.63
C VAL A 48 -9.28 -5.19 19.61
N VAL A 49 -8.85 -6.36 19.12
CA VAL A 49 -8.32 -7.44 19.96
C VAL A 49 -7.04 -7.01 20.68
N ASP A 50 -6.11 -6.35 19.98
CA ASP A 50 -4.89 -5.81 20.59
C ASP A 50 -5.21 -4.79 21.68
N THR A 51 -6.18 -3.90 21.43
CA THR A 51 -6.66 -2.91 22.42
C THR A 51 -7.28 -3.60 23.64
N LEU A 52 -8.10 -4.62 23.44
CA LEU A 52 -8.76 -5.38 24.51
C LEU A 52 -7.79 -6.28 25.30
N MET A 53 -6.78 -6.85 24.64
CA MET A 53 -5.71 -7.63 25.29
C MET A 53 -4.81 -6.73 26.12
N CYS A 54 -4.42 -5.55 25.62
CA CYS A 54 -3.69 -4.56 26.39
C CYS A 54 -4.51 -4.08 27.60
N ALA A 55 -5.83 -3.87 27.44
CA ALA A 55 -6.72 -3.41 28.52
C ALA A 55 -6.82 -4.39 29.70
N ASN A 56 -6.67 -5.70 29.48
CA ASN A 56 -6.76 -6.72 30.53
C ASN A 56 -5.43 -7.01 31.27
N ILE A 57 -4.27 -6.57 30.75
CA ILE A 57 -2.95 -6.96 31.28
C ILE A 57 -2.27 -5.87 32.13
N SER A 58 -2.59 -4.57 31.99
CA SER A 58 -2.25 -3.54 33.02
C SER A 58 -2.70 -2.13 32.61
N GLN A 59 -3.37 -1.42 33.53
CA GLN A 59 -3.73 -0.01 33.37
C GLN A 59 -2.51 0.91 33.17
N GLU A 60 -1.31 0.48 33.59
CA GLU A 60 -0.04 1.15 33.31
C GLU A 60 0.55 0.82 31.92
N SER A 61 0.50 -0.43 31.43
CA SER A 61 1.03 -0.76 30.09
C SER A 61 0.17 -0.21 28.96
N VAL A 62 -1.14 -0.02 29.14
CA VAL A 62 -1.98 0.59 28.09
C VAL A 62 -1.56 2.03 27.82
N SER A 63 -1.20 2.79 28.86
CA SER A 63 -0.75 4.19 28.72
C SER A 63 0.63 4.28 28.05
N ALA A 64 1.54 3.36 28.40
CA ALA A 64 2.83 3.23 27.73
C ALA A 64 2.68 2.75 26.28
N ALA A 65 1.81 1.77 26.01
CA ALA A 65 1.51 1.24 24.68
C ALA A 65 0.80 2.28 23.79
N ALA A 66 -0.10 3.09 24.35
CA ALA A 66 -0.72 4.20 23.64
C ALA A 66 0.30 5.29 23.27
N SER A 67 1.23 5.60 24.19
CA SER A 67 2.32 6.54 23.91
C SER A 67 3.26 6.01 22.82
N LEU A 68 3.59 4.71 22.85
CA LEU A 68 4.34 4.04 21.79
C LEU A 68 3.57 4.03 20.46
N SER A 69 2.26 3.75 20.49
CA SER A 69 1.40 3.76 19.30
C SER A 69 1.36 5.16 18.65
N GLN A 70 1.33 6.24 19.43
CA GLN A 70 1.44 7.60 18.91
C GLN A 70 2.79 7.85 18.22
N VAL A 71 3.89 7.39 18.81
CA VAL A 71 5.22 7.49 18.19
C VAL A 71 5.29 6.66 16.90
N THR A 72 4.80 5.42 16.92
CA THR A 72 4.74 4.55 15.73
C THR A 72 3.85 5.15 14.64
N ASN A 73 2.72 5.77 15.00
CA ASN A 73 1.86 6.47 14.05
C ASN A 73 2.54 7.71 13.46
N MET A 74 3.34 8.43 14.25
CA MET A 74 4.11 9.58 13.76
C MET A 74 5.19 9.13 12.75
N VAL A 75 5.94 8.08 13.09
CA VAL A 75 6.95 7.48 12.20
C VAL A 75 6.29 6.94 10.92
N SER A 76 5.16 6.24 11.06
CA SER A 76 4.40 5.70 9.93
C SER A 76 3.80 6.79 9.04
N ALA A 77 3.36 7.92 9.62
CA ALA A 77 2.84 9.06 8.87
C ALA A 77 3.94 9.72 8.03
N ILE A 78 5.15 9.88 8.58
CA ILE A 78 6.31 10.40 7.83
C ILE A 78 6.68 9.43 6.71
N GLY A 79 6.78 8.13 7.00
CA GLY A 79 7.07 7.10 6.00
C GLY A 79 6.02 7.04 4.88
N SER A 80 4.73 7.12 5.23
CA SER A 80 3.63 7.15 4.26
C SER A 80 3.63 8.42 3.42
N GLY A 81 3.97 9.57 4.02
CA GLY A 81 4.14 10.84 3.31
C GLY A 81 5.28 10.80 2.29
N LEU A 82 6.43 10.26 2.69
CA LEU A 82 7.58 10.06 1.80
C LEU A 82 7.28 9.05 0.69
N ALA A 83 6.62 7.93 1.01
CA ALA A 83 6.21 6.92 0.03
C ALA A 83 5.24 7.52 -1.00
N SER A 84 4.23 8.27 -0.56
CA SER A 84 3.28 8.94 -1.45
C SER A 84 3.98 9.98 -2.33
N GLY A 85 4.78 10.87 -1.76
CA GLY A 85 5.54 11.88 -2.52
C GLY A 85 6.54 11.27 -3.51
N GLY A 86 7.24 10.21 -3.11
CA GLY A 86 8.15 9.46 -3.97
C GLY A 86 7.44 8.75 -5.11
N SER A 87 6.29 8.12 -4.84
CA SER A 87 5.49 7.45 -5.85
C SER A 87 5.01 8.40 -6.96
N ILE A 88 4.69 9.65 -6.62
CA ILE A 88 4.29 10.70 -7.58
C ILE A 88 5.48 11.07 -8.48
N LEU A 89 6.68 11.26 -7.91
CA LEU A 89 7.89 11.55 -8.70
C LEU A 89 8.23 10.39 -9.65
N ILE A 90 8.18 9.16 -9.14
CA ILE A 90 8.45 7.95 -9.92
C ILE A 90 7.42 7.81 -11.05
N ALA A 91 6.14 7.99 -10.76
CA ALA A 91 5.07 7.96 -11.76
C ALA A 91 5.26 9.03 -12.86
N ARG A 92 5.74 10.23 -12.48
CA ARG A 92 6.03 11.31 -13.43
C ARG A 92 7.20 10.97 -14.36
N GLU A 93 8.26 10.35 -13.85
CA GLU A 93 9.42 9.96 -14.68
C GLU A 93 9.13 8.71 -15.53
N ILE A 94 8.33 7.76 -15.03
CA ILE A 94 7.80 6.65 -15.84
C ILE A 94 6.94 7.21 -16.99
N GLY A 95 6.08 8.19 -16.73
CA GLY A 95 5.27 8.86 -17.76
C GLY A 95 6.09 9.57 -18.85
N LYS A 96 7.29 10.03 -18.53
CA LYS A 96 8.25 10.62 -19.48
C LYS A 96 9.10 9.59 -20.24
N LYS A 97 8.88 8.28 -20.04
CA LYS A 97 9.70 7.16 -20.56
C LYS A 97 11.17 7.18 -20.08
N ASN A 98 11.48 7.89 -18.99
CA ASN A 98 12.81 7.94 -18.41
C ASN A 98 12.98 6.89 -17.30
N TYR A 99 13.10 5.62 -17.69
CA TYR A 99 13.14 4.50 -16.76
C TYR A 99 14.40 4.46 -15.87
N ASN A 100 15.55 4.92 -16.35
CA ASN A 100 16.78 4.99 -15.53
C ASN A 100 16.63 5.93 -14.33
N ARG A 101 16.06 7.11 -14.57
CA ARG A 101 15.85 8.12 -13.51
C ARG A 101 14.73 7.70 -12.56
N ALA A 102 13.72 6.99 -13.05
CA ALA A 102 12.69 6.38 -12.20
C ALA A 102 13.26 5.30 -11.27
N HIS A 103 14.18 4.47 -11.74
CA HIS A 103 14.84 3.46 -10.92
C HIS A 103 15.72 4.09 -9.83
N GLU A 104 16.50 5.11 -10.19
CA GLU A 104 17.34 5.84 -9.24
C GLU A 104 16.50 6.57 -8.16
N LEU A 105 15.38 7.19 -8.56
CA LEU A 105 14.42 7.80 -7.63
C LEU A 105 13.75 6.75 -6.73
N SER A 106 13.40 5.58 -7.26
CA SER A 106 12.83 4.49 -6.46
C SER A 106 13.82 3.97 -5.43
N CYS A 107 15.08 3.78 -5.80
CA CYS A 107 16.14 3.39 -4.85
C CYS A 107 16.37 4.44 -3.77
N THR A 108 16.34 5.73 -4.14
CA THR A 108 16.51 6.84 -3.20
C THR A 108 15.36 6.92 -2.21
N VAL A 109 14.10 6.83 -2.69
CA VAL A 109 12.90 6.83 -1.85
C VAL A 109 12.88 5.61 -0.93
N PHE A 110 13.25 4.44 -1.43
CA PHE A 110 13.35 3.22 -0.63
C PHE A 110 14.42 3.34 0.47
N SER A 111 15.61 3.87 0.14
CA SER A 111 16.67 4.10 1.12
C SER A 111 16.26 5.08 2.21
N LEU A 112 15.48 6.12 1.87
CA LEU A 112 14.99 7.10 2.84
C LEU A 112 13.91 6.50 3.76
N ILE A 113 13.08 5.60 3.26
CA ILE A 113 12.07 4.90 4.07
C ILE A 113 12.71 3.88 5.00
N VAL A 114 13.77 3.19 4.57
CA VAL A 114 14.49 2.20 5.40
C VAL A 114 15.33 2.84 6.51
N LEU A 115 15.75 4.10 6.34
CA LEU A 115 16.55 4.84 7.33
C LEU A 115 15.70 5.39 8.50
N ILE A 116 14.38 5.46 8.32
CA ILE A 116 13.41 5.96 9.30
C ILE A 116 12.92 4.83 10.21
#